data_AF-A0A7I9WVV9-F1
#
_entry.id   AF-A0A7I9WVV9-F1
#
_cell.length_a   1.000
_cell.length_b   1.000
_cell.length_c   1.000
_cell.angle_alpha   90.00
_cell.angle_beta   90.00
_cell.angle_gamma   90.00
#
_symmetry.space_group_name_H-M   'P 1'
#
loop_
_entity.id
_entity.type
_entity.pdbx_description
1 polymer ?
#
loop_
_entity_poly.entity_id
_entity_poly.type
_entity_poly.pdbx_seq_one_letter_code
_entity_poly.pdbx_strand_id
1 'polypeptide(L)' 'MYMSALTAIRCDPDSRSYYQRKRDEGKRPIPATICLARRRTNVLYALIRDNRAWQPDSPHITESAA' A
#
# COMPACT_ATOMS: atom_id res chain seq x y z
N MET A 1 7.45 5.60 -7.43
CA MET A 1 6.60 5.27 -6.26
C MET A 1 6.35 6.43 -5.28
N TYR A 2 7.30 7.34 -5.02
CA TYR A 2 7.10 8.44 -4.06
C TYR A 2 5.89 9.35 -4.39
N MET A 3 5.78 9.84 -5.63
CA MET A 3 4.63 10.65 -6.06
C MET A 3 3.30 9.87 -6.00
N SER A 4 3.31 8.57 -6.34
CA SER A 4 2.12 7.71 -6.18
C SER A 4 1.66 7.61 -4.72
N ALA A 5 2.60 7.52 -3.77
CA ALA A 5 2.27 7.52 -2.34
C ALA A 5 1.69 8.86 -1.89
N LEU A 6 2.19 10.00 -2.38
CA LEU A 6 1.64 11.32 -2.08
C LEU A 6 0.19 11.49 -2.60
N THR A 7 -0.09 11.05 -3.82
CA THR A 7 -1.45 11.05 -4.37
C THR A 7 -2.35 10.10 -3.58
N ALA A 8 -1.86 8.92 -3.21
CA ALA A 8 -2.61 7.94 -2.43
C ALA A 8 -3.02 8.47 -1.05
N ILE A 9 -2.15 9.23 -0.37
CA ILE A 9 -2.51 9.85 0.92
C ILE A 9 -3.72 10.80 0.78
N ARG A 10 -3.93 11.38 -0.41
CA ARG A 10 -5.03 12.33 -0.68
C ARG A 10 -6.30 11.65 -1.17
N CYS A 11 -6.15 10.60 -2.00
CA CYS A 11 -7.28 9.98 -2.69
C CYS A 11 -7.81 8.70 -2.02
N ASP A 12 -7.00 8.05 -1.18
CA ASP A 12 -7.34 6.77 -0.57
C ASP A 12 -7.33 6.86 0.98
N PRO A 13 -8.49 6.68 1.63
CA PRO A 13 -8.61 6.71 3.09
C PRO A 13 -7.70 5.70 3.81
N ASP A 14 -7.49 4.52 3.24
CA ASP A 14 -6.66 3.46 3.84
C ASP A 14 -5.17 3.78 3.77
N SER A 15 -4.72 4.35 2.66
CA SER A 15 -3.36 4.88 2.54
C SER A 15 -3.12 6.04 3.50
N ARG A 16 -4.13 6.90 3.71
CA ARG A 16 -4.06 8.02 4.66
C ARG A 16 -3.99 7.55 6.12
N SER A 17 -4.84 6.60 6.52
CA SER A 17 -4.83 6.04 7.87
C SER A 17 -3.50 5.35 8.19
N TYR A 18 -2.94 4.61 7.21
CA TYR A 18 -1.62 4.00 7.35
C TYR A 18 -0.51 5.05 7.49
N TYR A 19 -0.52 6.11 6.68
CA TYR A 19 0.44 7.21 6.80
C TYR A 19 0.34 7.90 8.16
N GLN A 20 -0.88 8.16 8.64
CA GLN A 20 -1.11 8.78 9.95
C GLN A 20 -0.59 7.89 11.08
N ARG A 21 -0.89 6.59 11.07
CA ARG A 21 -0.32 5.65 12.05
C ARG A 21 1.21 5.69 12.06
N LYS A 22 1.85 5.80 10.89
CA LYS A 22 3.31 5.94 10.80
C LYS A 22 3.82 7.29 11.33
N ARG A 23 3.03 8.35 11.25
CA ARG A 23 3.33 9.65 11.88
C ARG A 23 3.15 9.59 13.40
N ASP A 24 2.14 8.88 13.88
CA ASP A 24 1.85 8.68 15.31
C ASP A 24 2.92 7.79 15.98
N GLU A 25 3.50 6.84 15.23
CA GLU A 25 4.71 6.08 15.62
C GLU A 25 5.98 6.99 15.75
N GLY A 26 5.86 8.31 15.56
CA GLY A 26 6.97 9.26 15.67
C GLY A 26 7.84 9.38 14.41
N LYS A 27 7.45 8.75 13.29
CA LYS A 27 8.27 8.82 12.07
C LYS A 27 8.15 10.20 11.41
N ARG A 28 9.29 10.67 10.89
CA ARG A 28 9.35 11.87 10.05
C ARG A 28 8.49 11.68 8.78
N PRO A 29 8.00 12.76 8.15
CA PRO A 29 7.13 12.67 6.97
C PRO A 29 7.73 11.85 5.82
N ILE A 30 9.02 12.07 5.51
CA ILE A 30 9.72 11.37 4.43
C ILE A 30 9.74 9.84 4.64
N PRO A 31 10.23 9.29 5.78
CA PRO A 31 10.21 7.85 6.00
C PRO A 31 8.80 7.27 6.11
N ALA A 32 7.80 8.03 6.59
CA ALA A 32 6.40 7.59 6.56
C ALA A 32 5.89 7.41 5.12
N THR A 33 6.21 8.35 4.21
CA THR A 33 5.88 8.24 2.78
C THR A 33 6.62 7.08 2.11
N ILE A 34 7.90 6.84 2.47
CA ILE A 34 8.65 5.68 1.97
C ILE A 34 8.04 4.36 2.44
N CYS A 35 7.59 4.29 3.70
CA CYS A 35 6.89 3.10 4.22
C CYS A 35 5.60 2.82 3.43
N LEU A 36 4.84 3.86 3.13
CA LEU A 36 3.63 3.73 2.30
C LEU A 36 3.96 3.31 0.87
N ALA A 37 4.98 3.92 0.26
CA ALA A 37 5.45 3.54 -1.07
C ALA A 37 5.84 2.06 -1.13
N ARG A 38 6.56 1.54 -0.13
CA ARG A 38 6.91 0.12 -0.02
C ARG A 38 5.67 -0.77 0.08
N ARG A 39 4.68 -0.41 0.90
CA ARG A 39 3.42 -1.15 1.00
C ARG A 39 2.72 -1.25 -0.36
N ARG A 40 2.68 -0.16 -1.12
CA ARG A 40 2.08 -0.14 -2.47
C ARG A 40 2.87 -0.99 -3.47
N THR A 41 4.20 -0.96 -3.40
CA THR A 41 5.05 -1.84 -4.22
C THR A 41 4.79 -3.31 -3.91
N ASN A 42 4.61 -3.69 -2.65
CA ASN A 42 4.31 -5.07 -2.27
C ASN A 42 2.97 -5.54 -2.84
N VAL A 43 1.95 -4.69 -2.85
CA VAL A 43 0.66 -4.99 -3.49
C VAL A 43 0.85 -5.19 -4.99
N LEU A 44 1.53 -4.27 -5.66
CA LEU A 44 1.79 -4.39 -7.10
C LEU A 44 2.57 -5.67 -7.44
N TYR A 45 3.57 -6.01 -6.62
CA TYR A 45 4.33 -7.24 -6.77
C TYR A 45 3.43 -8.47 -6.60
N ALA A 46 2.54 -8.50 -5.61
CA ALA A 46 1.60 -9.59 -5.41
C ALA A 46 0.64 -9.75 -6.60
N LEU A 47 0.13 -8.63 -7.15
CA LEU A 47 -0.75 -8.66 -8.33
C LEU A 47 -0.05 -9.24 -9.56
N ILE A 48 1.21 -8.85 -9.79
CA ILE A 48 2.02 -9.39 -10.89
C ILE A 48 2.32 -10.87 -10.67
N ARG A 49 2.71 -11.25 -9.45
CA ARG A 49 3.02 -12.63 -9.08
C ARG A 49 1.83 -13.56 -9.30
N ASP A 50 0.65 -13.13 -8.89
CA ASP A 50 -0.56 -13.94 -8.95
C ASP A 50 -1.30 -13.82 -10.30
N ASN A 51 -0.81 -12.95 -11.20
CA ASN A 51 -1.47 -12.57 -12.45
C ASN A 51 -2.92 -12.10 -12.25
N ARG A 52 -3.15 -11.24 -11.25
CA ARG A 52 -4.47 -10.77 -10.82
C ARG A 52 -4.63 -9.28 -11.04
N ALA A 53 -5.85 -8.86 -11.39
CA ALA A 53 -6.22 -7.45 -11.39
C ALA A 53 -6.41 -6.93 -9.96
N TRP A 54 -6.14 -5.65 -9.74
CA TRP A 54 -6.41 -5.00 -8.45
C TRP A 54 -7.91 -5.01 -8.18
N GLN A 55 -8.30 -5.39 -6.95
CA GLN A 55 -9.67 -5.32 -6.47
C GLN A 55 -9.70 -4.46 -5.18
N PRO A 56 -10.69 -3.57 -5.03
CA PRO A 56 -10.84 -2.73 -3.85
C PRO A 56 -11.26 -3.53 -2.62
N ASP A 57 -12.11 -4.55 -2.81
CA ASP A 57 -12.39 -5.55 -1.81
C ASP A 57 -11.19 -6.47 -1.64
N SER A 58 -10.89 -6.80 -0.38
CA SER A 58 -9.74 -7.64 -0.03
C SER A 58 -9.67 -8.84 -0.96
N PRO A 59 -8.51 -9.13 -1.56
CA PRO A 59 -8.41 -10.26 -2.45
C PRO A 59 -8.81 -11.49 -1.66
N HIS A 60 -9.80 -12.24 -2.14
CA HIS A 60 -9.94 -13.64 -1.76
C HIS A 60 -8.54 -14.23 -1.95
N ILE A 61 -7.93 -14.66 -0.85
CA ILE A 61 -6.67 -15.38 -0.89
C ILE A 61 -7.06 -16.67 -1.59
N THR A 62 -6.93 -16.71 -2.91
CA THR A 62 -6.99 -17.96 -3.65
C THR A 62 -5.77 -18.71 -3.16
N GLU A 63 -6.00 -19.60 -2.20
CA GLU A 63 -5.05 -20.57 -1.70
C GLU A 63 -4.51 -21.30 -2.93
N SER A 64 -3.31 -20.90 -3.36
CA SER A 64 -2.66 -21.49 -4.52
C SER A 64 -2.41 -22.95 -4.18
N ALA A 65 -3.10 -23.84 -4.90
CA ALA A 65 -2.95 -25.28 -4.80
C ALA A 65 -1.47 -25.68 -4.90
N ALA A 66 -1.04 -26.50 -3.95
CA ALA A 66 0.26 -27.15 -3.87
C ALA A 66 0.36 -28.34 -4.83
#